data_AF-A0A7L8CV06-F1
#
_entry.id   AF-A0A7L8CV06-F1
#
_cell.length_a   1.000
_cell.length_b   1.000
_cell.length_c   1.000
_cell.angle_alpha   90.00
_cell.angle_beta   90.00
_cell.angle_gamma   90.00
#
_symmetry.space_group_name_H-M   'P 1'
#
loop_
_entity.id
_entity.type
_entity.pdbx_description
1 polymer ?
#
loop_
_entity_poly.entity_id
_entity_poly.type
_entity_poly.pdbx_seq_one_letter_code
_entity_poly.pdbx_strand_id
1 'polypeptide(L)'
;MRMSILGSTLAALALLAAGCANGEADAPLAMGALDVADSVPPAAASPSAQVGIVTDAGTFWFAPSRCMVGPDNDVVSYMISGAGSAPDGQPVFVELAGDDGSQTDGPDLRINVGVDRAFKPGDPQWIANDGMAHALGVAPATGQIDGQVVTLAGVVFSTDSSTRLTVEAPIRIDCSGG
;
A
#
# COMPACT_ATOMS: atom_id res chain seq x y z
N MET A 1 24.16 -34.94 37.29
CA MET A 1 24.94 -35.43 36.14
C MET A 1 25.24 -34.25 35.22
N ARG A 2 26.54 -34.00 34.95
CA ARG A 2 27.18 -33.30 33.81
C ARG A 2 26.54 -31.97 33.36
N MET A 3 27.06 -30.76 33.57
CA MET A 3 28.42 -30.17 33.55
C MET A 3 29.13 -30.20 32.17
N SER A 4 29.69 -29.02 31.85
CA SER A 4 30.61 -28.61 30.75
C SER A 4 29.91 -27.82 29.63
N ILE A 5 30.02 -26.48 29.51
CA ILE A 5 31.18 -25.56 29.40
C ILE A 5 31.97 -25.75 28.10
N LEU A 6 32.06 -24.68 27.29
CA LEU A 6 33.18 -24.19 26.45
C LEU A 6 32.66 -22.88 25.81
N GLY A 7 33.20 -21.69 26.01
CA GLY A 7 34.61 -21.27 26.08
C GLY A 7 34.98 -20.65 24.72
N SER A 8 34.81 -19.34 24.50
CA SER A 8 35.80 -18.26 24.71
C SER A 8 36.96 -18.27 23.70
N THR A 9 37.14 -17.15 22.95
CA THR A 9 38.41 -16.41 22.69
C THR A 9 38.15 -15.32 21.63
N LEU A 10 38.24 -14.01 21.95
CA LEU A 10 39.42 -13.14 22.01
C LEU A 10 39.96 -12.69 20.64
N ALA A 11 39.88 -11.38 20.38
CA ALA A 11 40.96 -10.62 19.72
C ALA A 11 40.79 -9.13 20.03
N ALA A 12 41.67 -8.62 20.89
CA ALA A 12 41.95 -7.20 21.07
C ALA A 12 42.97 -6.75 20.02
N LEU A 13 42.87 -5.52 19.53
CA LEU A 13 43.99 -4.81 18.92
C LEU A 13 44.05 -3.39 19.49
N ALA A 14 45.17 -3.16 20.18
CA ALA A 14 45.57 -1.94 20.83
C ALA A 14 46.53 -1.15 19.92
N LEU A 15 46.39 0.18 19.98
CA LEU A 15 47.40 1.26 19.89
C LEU A 15 48.48 1.27 18.78
N LEU A 16 48.73 2.48 18.26
CA LEU A 16 50.02 3.23 18.11
C LEU A 16 49.87 4.18 16.90
N ALA A 17 49.64 5.48 17.07
CA ALA A 17 50.58 6.57 17.44
C ALA A 17 51.59 6.96 16.34
N ALA A 18 51.40 8.20 15.87
CA ALA A 18 52.34 9.22 15.41
C ALA A 18 53.46 8.89 14.40
N GLY A 19 53.41 9.60 13.26
CA GLY A 19 54.56 9.90 12.40
C GLY A 19 54.37 11.26 11.73
N CYS A 20 55.32 12.16 11.95
CA CYS A 20 55.35 13.56 11.52
C CYS A 20 55.89 13.74 10.09
N ALA A 21 55.45 14.77 9.38
CA ALA A 21 56.33 15.58 8.52
C ALA A 21 55.77 17.00 8.35
N ASN A 22 56.64 17.97 8.62
CA ASN A 22 56.45 19.41 8.47
C ASN A 22 56.09 19.82 7.04
N GLY A 23 55.31 20.90 6.93
CA GLY A 23 55.14 21.70 5.73
C GLY A 23 54.38 22.97 6.08
N GLU A 24 55.14 24.04 6.37
CA GLU A 24 54.63 25.38 6.64
C GLU A 24 54.06 26.06 5.38
N ALA A 25 53.19 27.02 5.65
CA ALA A 25 52.84 28.20 4.86
C ALA A 25 51.72 28.11 3.80
N ASP A 26 50.78 29.01 4.07
CA ASP A 26 50.00 29.86 3.16
C ASP A 26 48.49 29.62 3.06
N ALA A 27 47.78 30.74 3.17
CA ALA A 27 46.37 30.84 3.46
C ALA A 27 45.53 30.86 2.15
N PRO A 28 44.23 31.20 2.20
CA PRO A 28 43.14 30.26 2.08
C PRO A 28 42.43 30.40 0.73
N LEU A 29 42.18 29.31 0.00
CA LEU A 29 41.25 29.37 -1.13
C LEU A 29 40.41 28.09 -1.24
N ALA A 30 39.10 28.33 -1.17
CA ALA A 30 38.02 27.56 -1.78
C ALA A 30 37.89 26.07 -1.41
N MET A 31 36.82 25.75 -0.68
CA MET A 31 35.74 24.88 -1.16
C MET A 31 34.84 24.55 0.02
N GLY A 32 33.61 25.09 0.00
CA GLY A 32 32.53 24.52 0.79
C GLY A 32 32.24 23.13 0.24
N ALA A 33 32.86 22.12 0.82
CA ALA A 33 32.50 20.73 0.62
C ALA A 33 31.20 20.51 1.41
N LEU A 34 30.08 20.53 0.68
CA LEU A 34 28.83 19.96 1.15
C LEU A 34 29.10 18.47 1.40
N ASP A 35 29.03 18.05 2.66
CA ASP A 35 28.86 16.67 3.08
C ASP A 35 27.68 16.08 2.31
N VAL A 36 27.95 15.35 1.22
CA VAL A 36 26.96 14.47 0.60
C VAL A 36 26.96 13.21 1.45
N ALA A 37 26.12 13.23 2.49
CA ALA A 37 25.69 12.01 3.14
C ALA A 37 25.18 11.06 2.05
N ASP A 38 25.84 9.92 1.89
CA ASP A 38 25.43 8.79 1.07
C ASP A 38 24.09 8.27 1.61
N SER A 39 23.03 9.00 1.25
CA SER A 39 21.66 8.60 1.49
C SER A 39 21.32 7.68 0.34
N VAL A 40 21.61 6.38 0.51
CA VAL A 40 21.05 5.33 -0.32
C VAL A 40 19.54 5.59 -0.40
N PRO A 41 19.00 5.96 -1.57
CA PRO A 41 17.57 6.19 -1.68
C PRO A 41 16.87 4.87 -1.34
N PRO A 42 15.79 4.90 -0.54
CA PRO A 42 15.01 3.69 -0.29
C PRO A 42 14.63 3.09 -1.64
N ALA A 43 14.86 1.78 -1.80
CA ALA A 43 14.47 1.06 -2.99
C ALA A 43 13.00 1.40 -3.29
N ALA A 44 12.75 2.01 -4.45
CA ALA A 44 11.39 2.32 -4.86
C ALA A 44 10.63 0.99 -4.92
N ALA A 45 9.58 0.87 -4.10
CA ALA A 45 8.60 -0.19 -4.25
C ALA A 45 8.22 -0.26 -5.73
N SER A 46 8.27 -1.45 -6.32
CA SER A 46 7.92 -1.59 -7.73
C SER A 46 6.47 -1.10 -7.87
N PRO A 47 6.14 -0.22 -8.83
CA PRO A 47 4.77 0.22 -8.98
C PRO A 47 3.93 -1.03 -9.20
N SER A 48 3.01 -1.29 -8.26
CA SER A 48 2.06 -2.38 -8.40
C SER A 48 1.34 -2.19 -9.74
N ALA A 49 1.12 -3.28 -10.47
CA ALA A 49 0.46 -3.22 -11.77
C ALA A 49 -0.87 -2.45 -11.64
N GLN A 50 -1.21 -1.66 -12.67
CA GLN A 50 -2.47 -0.95 -12.71
C GLN A 50 -3.64 -1.94 -12.65
N VAL A 51 -4.64 -1.63 -11.83
CA VAL A 51 -5.83 -2.45 -11.62
C VAL A 51 -7.03 -1.75 -12.26
N GLY A 52 -7.84 -2.53 -13.00
CA GLY A 52 -9.10 -2.07 -13.57
C GLY A 52 -10.30 -2.63 -12.81
N ILE A 53 -11.22 -1.75 -12.42
CA ILE A 53 -12.54 -2.10 -11.90
C ILE A 53 -13.53 -1.86 -13.04
N VAL A 54 -13.91 -2.94 -13.73
CA VAL A 54 -14.82 -2.88 -14.87
C VAL A 54 -16.25 -2.84 -14.37
N THR A 55 -16.98 -1.79 -14.70
CA THR A 55 -18.38 -1.60 -14.33
C THR A 55 -19.27 -1.41 -15.55
N ASP A 56 -20.58 -1.48 -15.34
CA ASP A 56 -21.61 -1.16 -16.34
C ASP A 56 -21.57 0.30 -16.83
N ALA A 57 -20.88 1.20 -16.12
CA ALA A 57 -20.64 2.59 -16.55
C ALA A 57 -19.24 2.83 -17.16
N GLY A 58 -18.43 1.78 -17.31
CA GLY A 58 -17.04 1.85 -17.79
C GLY A 58 -16.02 1.44 -16.73
N THR A 59 -14.73 1.58 -17.07
CA THR A 59 -13.63 1.11 -16.21
C THR A 59 -13.03 2.22 -15.36
N PHE A 60 -12.99 2.01 -14.05
CA PHE A 60 -12.17 2.80 -13.13
C PHE A 60 -10.78 2.17 -13.04
N TRP A 61 -9.74 2.92 -13.34
CA TRP A 61 -8.36 2.46 -13.24
C TRP A 61 -7.71 3.03 -11.99
N PHE A 62 -6.90 2.26 -11.29
CA PHE A 62 -6.05 2.78 -10.23
C PHE A 62 -4.72 2.02 -10.15
N ALA A 63 -3.68 2.66 -9.64
CA ALA A 63 -2.39 2.03 -9.39
C ALA A 63 -2.19 1.98 -7.86
N PRO A 64 -2.12 0.77 -7.25
CA PRO A 64 -1.87 0.66 -5.82
C PRO A 64 -0.53 1.31 -5.44
N SER A 65 -0.59 2.34 -4.59
CA SER A 65 0.58 2.98 -3.98
C SER A 65 0.86 2.44 -2.58
N ARG A 66 -0.13 1.77 -1.97
CA ARG A 66 0.00 0.91 -0.80
C ARG A 66 -0.75 -0.39 -1.07
N CYS A 67 -0.11 -1.51 -0.81
CA CYS A 67 -0.68 -2.85 -0.99
C CYS A 67 -0.12 -3.73 0.14
N MET A 68 -0.87 -3.92 1.21
CA MET A 68 -0.46 -4.73 2.34
C MET A 68 -1.40 -5.91 2.47
N VAL A 69 -0.82 -7.11 2.57
CA VAL A 69 -1.52 -8.36 2.87
C VAL A 69 -0.76 -9.05 3.99
N GLY A 70 -1.44 -9.39 5.08
CA GLY A 70 -0.78 -9.99 6.23
C GLY A 70 -1.74 -10.40 7.33
N PRO A 71 -1.23 -11.06 8.39
CA PRO A 71 -2.05 -11.47 9.51
C PRO A 71 -2.48 -10.28 10.38
N ASP A 72 -3.76 -10.26 10.75
CA ASP A 72 -4.34 -9.37 11.77
C ASP A 72 -5.32 -10.18 12.63
N ASN A 73 -5.10 -10.25 13.95
CA ASN A 73 -5.97 -10.96 14.90
C ASN A 73 -6.44 -12.36 14.44
N ASP A 74 -5.49 -13.21 14.04
CA ASP A 74 -5.71 -14.59 13.58
C ASP A 74 -6.43 -14.76 12.22
N VAL A 75 -6.75 -13.67 11.51
CA VAL A 75 -7.21 -13.69 10.11
C VAL A 75 -6.17 -13.06 9.19
N VAL A 76 -6.20 -13.38 7.90
CA VAL A 76 -5.38 -12.66 6.91
C VAL A 76 -6.20 -11.48 6.42
N SER A 77 -5.65 -10.28 6.54
CA SER A 77 -6.27 -9.03 6.14
C SER A 77 -5.47 -8.32 5.05
N TYR A 78 -6.12 -7.36 4.40
CA TYR A 78 -5.48 -6.49 3.42
C TYR A 78 -5.88 -5.03 3.61
N MET A 79 -4.95 -4.15 3.24
CA MET A 79 -5.20 -2.72 3.08
C MET A 79 -4.51 -2.23 1.82
N ILE A 80 -5.30 -1.71 0.89
CA ILE A 80 -4.87 -1.31 -0.45
C ILE A 80 -5.39 0.09 -0.73
N SER A 81 -4.54 0.96 -1.27
CA SER A 81 -4.96 2.29 -1.71
C SER A 81 -4.16 2.77 -2.90
N GLY A 82 -4.77 3.58 -3.77
CA GLY A 82 -4.08 4.10 -4.94
C GLY A 82 -4.85 5.17 -5.68
N ALA A 83 -4.11 6.06 -6.33
CA ALA A 83 -4.67 7.07 -7.23
C ALA A 83 -4.95 6.46 -8.62
N GLY A 84 -5.84 7.09 -9.37
CA GLY A 84 -6.34 6.56 -10.61
C GLY A 84 -7.19 7.52 -11.43
N SER A 85 -7.97 6.95 -12.35
CA SER A 85 -8.89 7.69 -13.23
C SER A 85 -10.24 6.98 -13.39
N ALA A 86 -11.32 7.76 -13.34
CA ALA A 86 -12.67 7.35 -13.70
C ALA A 86 -12.82 7.19 -15.23
N PRO A 87 -13.91 6.56 -15.71
CA PRO A 87 -14.17 6.38 -17.15
C PRO A 87 -14.24 7.69 -17.94
N ASP A 88 -14.66 8.78 -17.30
CA ASP A 88 -14.74 10.12 -17.88
C ASP A 88 -13.41 10.90 -17.80
N GLY A 89 -12.36 10.29 -17.27
CA GLY A 89 -11.02 10.87 -17.10
C GLY A 89 -10.84 11.69 -15.83
N GLN A 90 -11.86 11.82 -14.96
CA GLN A 90 -11.66 12.49 -13.68
C GLN A 90 -10.70 11.70 -12.77
N PRO A 91 -9.88 12.37 -11.95
CA PRO A 91 -9.03 11.68 -10.99
C PRO A 91 -9.87 10.94 -9.96
N VAL A 92 -9.40 9.77 -9.53
CA VAL A 92 -9.99 9.03 -8.41
C VAL A 92 -8.93 8.59 -7.41
N PHE A 93 -9.37 8.34 -6.19
CA PHE A 93 -8.58 7.67 -5.17
C PHE A 93 -9.36 6.46 -4.62
N VAL A 94 -8.80 5.27 -4.79
CA VAL A 94 -9.40 4.01 -4.38
C VAL A 94 -8.83 3.60 -3.02
N GLU A 95 -9.71 3.19 -2.12
CA GLU A 95 -9.39 2.66 -0.80
C GLU A 95 -10.09 1.33 -0.60
N LEU A 96 -9.36 0.32 -0.14
CA LEU A 96 -9.84 -1.04 0.01
C LEU A 96 -9.27 -1.64 1.30
N ALA A 97 -10.14 -2.14 2.17
CA ALA A 97 -9.76 -2.89 3.34
C ALA A 97 -10.70 -4.07 3.56
N GLY A 98 -10.19 -5.14 4.18
CA GLY A 98 -10.98 -6.31 4.50
C GLY A 98 -10.12 -7.47 4.95
N ASP A 99 -10.76 -8.61 5.12
CA ASP A 99 -10.15 -9.85 5.58
C ASP A 99 -10.67 -11.06 4.79
N ASP A 100 -9.89 -12.13 4.84
CA ASP A 100 -10.14 -13.34 4.06
C ASP A 100 -11.41 -14.05 4.53
N GLY A 101 -12.39 -14.18 3.64
CA GLY A 101 -13.60 -14.96 3.89
C GLY A 101 -14.69 -14.26 4.71
N SER A 102 -14.56 -12.97 5.03
CA SER A 102 -15.67 -12.19 5.60
C SER A 102 -16.83 -12.10 4.62
N GLN A 103 -17.96 -12.70 4.98
CA GLN A 103 -19.22 -12.70 4.20
C GLN A 103 -20.32 -11.86 4.84
N THR A 104 -20.15 -11.46 6.10
CA THR A 104 -21.20 -10.75 6.86
C THR A 104 -21.26 -9.28 6.46
N ASP A 105 -20.11 -8.61 6.50
CA ASP A 105 -20.00 -7.18 6.22
C ASP A 105 -19.36 -6.90 4.85
N GLY A 106 -18.67 -7.90 4.29
CA GLY A 106 -17.89 -7.76 3.06
C GLY A 106 -16.71 -6.78 3.23
N PRO A 107 -15.93 -6.56 2.17
CA PRO A 107 -14.83 -5.60 2.19
C PRO A 107 -15.33 -4.15 2.14
N ASP A 108 -14.63 -3.25 2.84
CA ASP A 108 -14.79 -1.80 2.70
C ASP A 108 -14.00 -1.34 1.46
N LEU A 109 -14.71 -1.14 0.35
CA LEU A 109 -14.14 -0.67 -0.91
C LEU A 109 -14.79 0.64 -1.32
N ARG A 110 -13.97 1.67 -1.53
CA ARG A 110 -14.40 3.02 -1.88
C ARG A 110 -13.67 3.55 -3.09
N ILE A 111 -14.40 4.26 -3.96
CA ILE A 111 -13.84 5.06 -5.05
C ILE A 111 -14.23 6.52 -4.79
N ASN A 112 -13.26 7.32 -4.36
CA ASN A 112 -13.42 8.76 -4.19
C ASN A 112 -13.22 9.45 -5.54
N VAL A 113 -14.21 10.21 -6.01
CA VAL A 113 -14.21 10.81 -7.37
C VAL A 113 -13.85 12.29 -7.31
N GLY A 114 -13.05 12.74 -8.27
CA GLY A 114 -12.58 14.12 -8.38
C GLY A 114 -11.36 14.44 -7.52
N VAL A 115 -10.74 13.42 -6.91
CA VAL A 115 -9.58 13.57 -6.01
C VAL A 115 -8.50 12.53 -6.33
N ASP A 116 -7.23 12.85 -6.06
CA ASP A 116 -6.06 12.00 -6.29
C ASP A 116 -5.39 11.51 -4.99
N ARG A 117 -6.03 11.77 -3.84
CA ARG A 117 -5.56 11.45 -2.49
C ARG A 117 -6.73 11.05 -1.61
N ALA A 118 -6.40 10.53 -0.42
CA ALA A 118 -7.38 10.14 0.58
C ALA A 118 -8.45 11.22 0.83
N PHE A 119 -9.68 10.73 1.01
CA PHE A 119 -10.93 11.48 1.08
C PHE A 119 -10.92 12.71 2.01
N LYS A 120 -11.72 13.72 1.65
CA LYS A 120 -12.18 14.77 2.57
C LYS A 120 -13.71 14.75 2.72
N PRO A 121 -14.25 15.02 3.91
CA PRO A 121 -15.70 15.09 4.13
C PRO A 121 -16.44 15.95 3.10
N GLY A 122 -17.38 15.35 2.38
CA GLY A 122 -18.20 16.00 1.35
C GLY A 122 -17.82 15.66 -0.09
N ASP A 123 -16.71 14.97 -0.33
CA ASP A 123 -16.34 14.53 -1.67
C ASP A 123 -17.30 13.42 -2.18
N PRO A 124 -17.63 13.37 -3.48
CA PRO A 124 -18.42 12.27 -4.05
C PRO A 124 -17.68 10.93 -3.93
N GLN A 125 -18.39 9.90 -3.46
CA GLN A 125 -17.83 8.57 -3.27
C GLN A 125 -18.79 7.47 -3.72
N TRP A 126 -18.23 6.45 -4.36
CA TRP A 126 -18.88 5.17 -4.57
C TRP A 126 -18.41 4.21 -3.49
N ILE A 127 -19.32 3.64 -2.73
CA ILE A 127 -19.00 2.72 -1.63
C ILE A 127 -19.60 1.35 -1.96
N ALA A 128 -18.77 0.31 -1.92
CA ALA A 128 -19.24 -1.07 -1.99
C ALA A 128 -19.79 -1.49 -0.63
N ASN A 129 -20.90 -2.22 -0.62
CA ASN A 129 -21.49 -2.82 0.58
C ASN A 129 -21.82 -1.84 1.73
N ASP A 130 -22.01 -0.54 1.47
CA ASP A 130 -22.44 0.40 2.51
C ASP A 130 -23.76 -0.08 3.16
N GLY A 131 -24.08 0.39 4.38
CA GLY A 131 -25.37 0.14 5.02
C GLY A 131 -26.57 0.59 4.15
N MET A 132 -26.34 1.49 3.18
CA MET A 132 -27.29 1.84 2.11
C MET A 132 -27.52 0.70 1.10
N ALA A 133 -26.52 -0.13 0.80
CA ALA A 133 -26.63 -1.30 -0.05
C ALA A 133 -27.47 -2.43 0.58
N HIS A 134 -27.52 -2.53 1.91
CA HIS A 134 -28.47 -3.42 2.60
C HIS A 134 -29.93 -3.03 2.33
N ALA A 135 -30.25 -1.73 2.29
CA ALA A 135 -31.59 -1.25 1.92
C ALA A 135 -31.93 -1.58 0.45
N LEU A 136 -30.92 -1.88 -0.36
CA LEU A 136 -31.02 -2.20 -1.78
C LEU A 136 -31.10 -3.71 -2.08
N GLY A 137 -31.03 -4.56 -1.05
CA GLY A 137 -31.08 -6.03 -1.19
C GLY A 137 -29.86 -6.61 -1.90
N VAL A 138 -28.73 -5.91 -1.88
CA VAL A 138 -27.47 -6.36 -2.48
C VAL A 138 -26.76 -7.29 -1.50
N ALA A 139 -26.28 -8.44 -1.99
CA ALA A 139 -25.48 -9.35 -1.18
C ALA A 139 -24.08 -8.73 -0.95
N PRO A 140 -23.46 -8.90 0.25
CA PRO A 140 -22.12 -8.43 0.49
C PRO A 140 -21.12 -9.01 -0.52
N ALA A 141 -20.21 -8.18 -1.02
CA ALA A 141 -19.07 -8.65 -1.79
C ALA A 141 -18.18 -9.55 -0.92
N THR A 142 -17.43 -10.44 -1.56
CA THR A 142 -16.52 -11.36 -0.87
C THR A 142 -15.07 -11.03 -1.22
N GLY A 143 -14.22 -10.93 -0.20
CA GLY A 143 -12.76 -10.90 -0.35
C GLY A 143 -12.14 -12.28 -0.15
N GLN A 144 -11.21 -12.65 -1.01
CA GLN A 144 -10.40 -13.87 -0.90
C GLN A 144 -8.92 -13.55 -1.09
N ILE A 145 -8.07 -14.17 -0.28
CA ILE A 145 -6.62 -13.97 -0.32
C ILE A 145 -5.91 -15.26 -0.72
N ASP A 146 -5.07 -15.20 -1.75
CA ASP A 146 -4.15 -16.27 -2.16
C ASP A 146 -2.71 -15.73 -2.22
N GLY A 147 -1.93 -15.98 -1.16
CA GLY A 147 -0.60 -15.41 -1.00
C GLY A 147 -0.64 -13.88 -0.89
N GLN A 148 -0.15 -13.18 -1.92
CA GLN A 148 -0.18 -11.71 -2.04
C GLN A 148 -1.27 -11.22 -3.01
N VAL A 149 -2.14 -12.10 -3.46
CA VAL A 149 -3.21 -11.77 -4.42
C VAL A 149 -4.54 -11.65 -3.69
N VAL A 150 -5.17 -10.49 -3.80
CA VAL A 150 -6.52 -10.23 -3.30
C VAL A 150 -7.50 -10.32 -4.45
N THR A 151 -8.57 -11.10 -4.29
CA THR A 151 -9.67 -11.21 -5.25
C THR A 151 -10.97 -10.78 -4.60
N LEU A 152 -11.66 -9.81 -5.21
CA LEU A 152 -12.98 -9.36 -4.77
C LEU A 152 -14.04 -9.80 -5.79
N ALA A 153 -15.13 -10.38 -5.32
CA ALA A 153 -16.24 -10.82 -6.17
C ALA A 153 -17.58 -10.29 -5.67
N GLY A 154 -18.55 -10.14 -6.58
CA GLY A 154 -19.90 -9.66 -6.25
C GLY A 154 -19.96 -8.18 -5.85
N VAL A 155 -18.97 -7.38 -6.25
CA VAL A 155 -18.90 -5.96 -5.88
C VAL A 155 -19.99 -5.17 -6.60
N VAL A 156 -20.78 -4.44 -5.81
CA VAL A 156 -21.72 -3.43 -6.30
C VAL A 156 -21.51 -2.17 -5.47
N PHE A 157 -21.27 -1.06 -6.14
CA PHE A 157 -21.15 0.24 -5.50
C PHE A 157 -22.48 0.95 -5.45
N SER A 158 -22.65 1.81 -4.45
CA SER A 158 -23.75 2.78 -4.35
C SER A 158 -23.23 4.13 -3.86
N THR A 159 -23.87 5.21 -4.30
CA THR A 159 -23.68 6.58 -3.77
C THR A 159 -24.84 7.02 -2.88
N ASP A 160 -25.98 6.37 -3.02
CA ASP A 160 -27.25 6.67 -2.35
C ASP A 160 -28.16 5.42 -2.38
N SER A 161 -29.39 5.54 -1.91
CA SER A 161 -30.35 4.43 -1.83
C SER A 161 -31.01 4.05 -3.17
N SER A 162 -30.52 4.52 -4.31
CA SER A 162 -31.12 4.28 -5.63
C SER A 162 -30.11 4.08 -6.75
N THR A 163 -28.96 4.74 -6.69
CA THR A 163 -27.92 4.70 -7.71
C THR A 163 -26.93 3.58 -7.42
N ARG A 164 -26.62 2.77 -8.45
CA ARG A 164 -25.68 1.65 -8.34
C ARG A 164 -24.69 1.63 -9.50
N LEU A 165 -23.51 1.07 -9.26
CA LEU A 165 -22.58 0.59 -10.27
C LEU A 165 -22.30 -0.89 -10.02
N THR A 166 -22.48 -1.71 -11.04
CA THR A 166 -22.26 -3.16 -10.93
C THR A 166 -20.90 -3.50 -11.50
N VAL A 167 -20.05 -4.18 -10.72
CA VAL A 167 -18.77 -4.67 -11.23
C VAL A 167 -19.01 -5.94 -12.05
N GLU A 168 -18.51 -5.96 -13.29
CA GLU A 168 -18.81 -7.00 -14.27
C GLU A 168 -17.97 -8.28 -14.08
N ALA A 169 -16.82 -8.17 -13.42
CA ALA A 169 -15.88 -9.28 -13.21
C ALA A 169 -15.15 -9.16 -11.86
N PRO A 170 -14.63 -10.26 -11.29
CA PRO A 170 -13.84 -10.18 -10.08
C PRO A 170 -12.65 -9.24 -10.21
N ILE A 171 -12.44 -8.41 -9.19
CA ILE A 171 -11.31 -7.48 -9.12
C ILE A 171 -10.13 -8.26 -8.55
N ARG A 172 -9.04 -8.37 -9.31
CA ARG A 172 -7.81 -9.05 -8.89
C ARG A 172 -6.69 -8.05 -8.69
N ILE A 173 -6.12 -8.01 -7.49
CA ILE A 173 -5.05 -7.10 -7.09
C ILE A 173 -3.86 -7.93 -6.65
N ASP A 174 -2.71 -7.71 -7.28
CA ASP A 174 -1.47 -8.39 -6.94
C ASP A 174 -0.57 -7.45 -6.13
N CYS A 175 -0.40 -7.76 -4.84
CA CYS A 175 0.46 -7.01 -3.93
C CYS A 175 1.91 -7.50 -3.93
N SER A 176 2.31 -8.44 -4.79
CA SER A 176 3.67 -9.00 -4.76
C SER A 176 4.78 -8.01 -5.13
N GLY A 177 4.44 -6.85 -5.71
CA GLY A 177 5.40 -5.80 -6.10
C GLY A 177 5.55 -4.66 -5.09
N GLY A 178 4.73 -4.65 -4.03
CA GLY A 178 4.68 -3.59 -3.01
C GLY A 178 5.84 -3.60 -2.01
#